data_AF-A0A530QTL3-F1
#
_entry.id   AF-A0A530QTL3-F1
#
_cell.length_a   1.000
_cell.length_b   1.000
_cell.length_c   1.000
_cell.angle_alpha   90.00
_cell.angle_beta   90.00
_cell.angle_gamma   90.00
#
_symmetry.space_group_name_H-M   'P 1'
#
loop_
_entity.id
_entity.type
_entity.pdbx_description
1 polymer ?
#
loop_
_entity_poly.entity_id
_entity_poly.type
_entity_poly.pdbx_seq_one_letter_code
_entity_poly.pdbx_strand_id
1 'polypeptide(L)' 'MAKEAARVRRRERKNISSGVAHVNSTFNNTMITITDAQGNSIAWSSAGAQGFKGSRKSTPFAAQMAAEDVAKKAQEHGMR' A
#
# COMPACT_ATOMS: atom_id res chain seq x y z
N MET A 1 19.96 -25.22 14.57
CA MET A 1 19.76 -24.89 13.14
C MET A 1 19.24 -23.47 13.05
N ALA A 2 20.13 -22.50 12.80
CA ALA A 2 19.75 -21.09 12.68
C ALA A 2 19.14 -20.86 11.30
N LYS A 3 17.90 -20.35 11.25
CA LYS A 3 17.25 -19.96 9.99
C LYS A 3 18.01 -18.78 9.38
N GLU A 4 18.56 -19.01 8.19
CA GLU A 4 19.16 -17.97 7.35
C GLU A 4 18.15 -16.85 7.12
N ALA A 5 18.47 -15.64 7.57
CA ALA A 5 17.65 -14.47 7.33
C ALA A 5 17.66 -14.17 5.84
N ALA A 6 16.55 -14.45 5.16
CA ALA A 6 16.38 -14.17 3.75
C ALA A 6 16.72 -12.70 3.47
N ARG A 7 17.74 -12.48 2.65
CA ARG A 7 18.20 -11.15 2.21
C ARG A 7 17.01 -10.44 1.57
N VAL A 8 16.43 -9.44 2.24
CA VAL A 8 15.35 -8.62 1.69
C VAL A 8 15.92 -7.90 0.47
N ARG A 9 15.61 -8.40 -0.73
CA ARG A 9 15.97 -7.75 -1.99
C ARG A 9 15.39 -6.35 -1.94
N ARG A 10 16.28 -5.36 -1.86
CA ARG A 10 15.91 -3.93 -1.87
C ARG A 10 15.12 -3.69 -3.15
N ARG A 11 13.82 -3.42 -3.01
CA ARG A 11 12.91 -3.16 -4.14
C ARG A 11 13.55 -2.04 -4.96
N GLU A 12 13.91 -2.34 -6.22
CA GLU A 12 14.51 -1.35 -7.10
C GLU A 12 13.58 -0.13 -7.15
N ARG A 13 14.13 1.05 -6.86
CA ARG A 13 13.42 2.31 -7.03
C ARG A 13 13.32 2.57 -8.53
N LYS A 14 12.36 1.91 -9.17
CA LYS A 14 11.95 2.25 -10.53
C LYS A 14 11.23 3.59 -10.45
N ASN A 15 11.69 4.55 -11.23
CA ASN A 15 11.08 5.87 -11.33
C ASN A 15 9.84 5.73 -12.21
N ILE A 16 8.71 5.38 -11.60
CA ILE A 16 7.47 5.06 -12.32
C ILE A 16 6.62 6.33 -12.29
N SER A 17 6.45 6.97 -13.44
CA SER A 17 5.77 8.27 -13.53
C SER A 17 4.25 8.18 -13.38
N SER A 18 3.65 7.06 -13.79
CA SER A 18 2.20 6.85 -13.78
C SER A 18 1.88 5.41 -13.38
N GLY A 19 0.75 5.23 -12.71
CA GLY A 19 0.29 3.94 -12.20
C GLY A 19 -1.23 3.89 -12.07
N VAL A 20 -1.74 2.72 -11.69
CA VAL A 20 -3.16 2.48 -11.47
C VAL A 20 -3.39 2.29 -9.96
N ALA A 21 -4.36 3.01 -9.42
CA ALA A 21 -4.78 2.85 -8.03
C ALA A 21 -5.96 1.85 -7.95
N HIS A 22 -5.71 0.70 -7.34
CA HIS A 22 -6.72 -0.30 -7.04
C HIS A 22 -7.25 -0.10 -5.62
N VAL A 23 -8.51 0.28 -5.50
CA VAL A 23 -9.20 0.47 -4.22
C VAL A 23 -10.17 -0.68 -3.99
N ASN A 24 -9.88 -1.52 -3.01
CA ASN A 24 -10.79 -2.56 -2.54
C ASN A 24 -11.43 -2.10 -1.23
N SER A 25 -12.67 -1.63 -1.31
CA SER A 25 -13.47 -1.20 -0.18
C SER A 25 -14.50 -2.27 0.17
N THR A 26 -14.35 -2.87 1.35
CA THR A 26 -15.30 -3.83 1.91
C THR A 26 -15.88 -3.26 3.20
N PHE A 27 -16.99 -3.82 3.68
CA PHE A 27 -17.61 -3.40 4.95
C PHE A 27 -16.69 -3.48 6.17
N ASN A 28 -15.60 -4.26 6.09
CA ASN A 28 -14.73 -4.54 7.23
C ASN A 28 -13.32 -3.94 7.10
N ASN A 29 -12.96 -3.45 5.91
CA ASN A 29 -11.62 -2.95 5.62
C ASN A 29 -11.60 -2.21 4.28
N THR A 30 -10.73 -1.20 4.19
CA THR A 30 -10.32 -0.60 2.92
C THR A 30 -8.85 -0.91 2.67
N MET A 31 -8.55 -1.50 1.52
CA MET A 31 -7.20 -1.79 1.06
C MET A 31 -6.95 -1.07 -0.25
N ILE A 32 -5.82 -0.37 -0.34
CA ILE A 32 -5.46 0.41 -1.51
C ILE A 32 -4.09 -0.05 -1.97
N THR A 33 -4.00 -0.44 -3.24
CA THR A 33 -2.76 -0.88 -3.87
C THR A 33 -2.52 -0.03 -5.10
N ILE A 34 -1.32 0.50 -5.23
CA ILE A 34 -0.87 1.25 -6.39
C ILE A 34 0.06 0.34 -7.19
N THR A 35 -0.26 0.17 -8.47
CA THR A 35 0.49 -0.68 -9.41
C THR A 35 1.04 0.14 -10.58
N ASP A 36 2.01 -0.41 -11.32
CA ASP A 36 2.34 0.12 -12.65
C ASP A 36 1.26 -0.28 -13.67
N ALA A 37 1.42 0.19 -14.90
CA ALA A 37 0.60 -0.20 -16.05
C ALA A 37 0.67 -1.70 -16.39
N GLN A 38 1.68 -2.42 -15.89
CA GLN A 38 1.85 -3.86 -16.08
C GLN A 38 1.21 -4.69 -14.96
N GLY A 39 0.64 -4.04 -13.93
CA GLY A 39 0.02 -4.68 -12.78
C GLY A 39 0.98 -5.06 -11.65
N ASN A 40 2.26 -4.66 -11.70
CA ASN A 40 3.18 -4.89 -10.60
C ASN A 40 2.87 -3.94 -9.44
N SER A 41 2.69 -4.48 -8.24
CA SER A 41 2.48 -3.65 -7.05
C SER A 41 3.73 -2.83 -6.72
N ILE A 42 3.53 -1.55 -6.43
CA ILE A 42 4.60 -0.60 -6.09
C ILE A 42 4.47 -0.21 -4.62
N ALA A 43 3.27 0.21 -4.24
CA ALA A 43 2.93 0.52 -2.86
C ALA A 43 1.56 -0.07 -2.53
N TRP A 44 1.36 -0.42 -1.28
CA TRP A 44 0.04 -0.80 -0.77
C TRP A 44 -0.11 -0.34 0.67
N SER A 45 -1.34 -0.08 1.06
CA SER A 45 -1.73 0.20 2.44
C SER A 45 -3.15 -0.26 2.68
N SER A 46 -3.54 -0.35 3.94
CA SER A 46 -4.91 -0.65 4.33
C SER A 46 -5.22 -0.01 5.68
N ALA A 47 -6.49 0.10 6.02
CA ALA A 47 -6.90 0.57 7.34
C ALA A 47 -6.26 -0.28 8.46
N GLY A 48 -6.14 -1.60 8.27
CA GLY A 48 -5.42 -2.47 9.20
C GLY A 48 -3.92 -2.17 9.33
N ALA A 49 -3.26 -1.82 8.21
CA ALA A 49 -1.83 -1.47 8.19
C ALA A 49 -1.54 -0.14 8.91
N GLN A 50 -2.51 0.78 8.93
CA GLN A 50 -2.44 2.03 9.70
C GLN A 50 -2.73 1.84 11.20
N GLY A 51 -2.87 0.60 11.67
CA GLY A 51 -3.08 0.30 13.09
C GLY A 51 -4.52 0.37 13.57
N PHE A 52 -5.49 0.61 12.68
CA PHE A 52 -6.90 0.52 13.03
C PHE A 52 -7.29 -0.95 13.28
N LYS A 53 -7.98 -1.21 14.39
CA LYS A 53 -8.41 -2.55 14.82
C LYS A 53 -9.93 -2.62 14.93
N GLY A 54 -10.47 -3.84 14.78
CA GLY A 54 -11.90 -4.12 14.90
C GLY A 54 -12.76 -3.29 13.94
N SER A 55 -13.89 -2.79 14.45
CA SER A 55 -14.84 -1.93 13.72
C SER A 55 -14.26 -0.59 13.27
N ARG A 56 -13.14 -0.12 13.84
CA ARG A 56 -12.52 1.14 13.40
C ARG A 56 -11.96 1.07 11.99
N LYS A 57 -11.70 -0.14 11.46
CA LYS A 57 -11.18 -0.36 10.10
C LYS A 57 -12.18 -0.05 8.98
N SER A 58 -13.48 -0.05 9.29
CA SER A 58 -14.54 0.24 8.31
C SER A 58 -14.89 1.72 8.22
N THR A 59 -14.25 2.56 9.03
CA THR A 59 -14.54 3.99 9.06
C THR A 59 -13.92 4.71 7.86
N PRO A 60 -14.58 5.77 7.33
CA PRO A 60 -14.05 6.56 6.23
C PRO A 60 -12.72 7.23 6.61
N PHE A 61 -12.54 7.57 7.89
CA PHE A 61 -11.27 8.12 8.40
C PHE A 61 -10.11 7.13 8.25
N ALA A 62 -10.33 5.85 8.57
CA ALA A 62 -9.29 4.84 8.41
C ALA A 62 -8.93 4.60 6.92
N ALA A 63 -9.92 4.70 6.03
CA ALA A 63 -9.69 4.64 4.58
C ALA A 63 -8.86 5.83 4.08
N GLN A 64 -9.15 7.04 4.56
CA GLN A 64 -8.38 8.24 4.23
C GLN A 64 -6.91 8.12 4.68
N MET A 65 -6.67 7.69 5.91
CA MET A 65 -5.31 7.46 6.42
C MET A 65 -4.55 6.42 5.60
N ALA A 66 -5.22 5.35 5.16
CA ALA A 66 -4.61 4.36 4.28
C ALA A 66 -4.30 4.92 2.88
N ALA A 67 -5.16 5.79 2.34
CA ALA A 67 -4.96 6.45 1.05
C ALA A 67 -3.78 7.42 1.09
N GLU A 68 -3.64 8.20 2.15
CA GLU A 68 -2.52 9.11 2.33
C GLU A 68 -1.18 8.37 2.45
N ASP A 69 -1.15 7.27 3.20
CA ASP A 69 0.06 6.46 3.37
C ASP A 69 0.52 5.81 2.06
N VAL A 70 -0.40 5.22 1.29
CA VAL A 70 -0.05 4.62 0.00
C VAL A 70 0.37 5.67 -1.03
N ALA A 71 -0.26 6.86 -1.02
CA ALA A 71 0.12 7.96 -1.88
C ALA A 71 1.54 8.47 -1.58
N LYS A 72 1.88 8.66 -0.30
CA LYS A 72 3.25 9.03 0.13
C LYS A 72 4.28 7.99 -0.33
N LYS A 73 3.99 6.70 -0.11
CA LYS A 73 4.85 5.60 -0.56
C LYS A 73 5.01 5.59 -2.08
N ALA A 74 3.96 5.84 -2.84
CA ALA A 74 4.03 5.90 -4.31
C ALA A 74 4.85 7.12 -4.79
N GLN A 75 4.73 8.27 -4.13
CA GLN A 75 5.55 9.46 -4.42
C GLN A 75 7.05 9.20 -4.20
N GLU A 76 7.42 8.43 -3.17
CA GLU A 76 8.82 7.98 -2.98
C GLU A 76 9.34 7.10 -4.14
N HIS A 77 8.44 6.46 -4.87
CA HIS A 77 8.73 5.69 -6.09
C HIS A 77 8.66 6.53 -7.38
N GLY A 78 8.53 7.85 -7.27
CA GLY A 78 8.54 8.78 -8.41
C GLY A 78 7.20 8.94 -9.12
N MET A 79 6.11 8.39 -8.56
CA MET A 79 4.76 8.61 -9.09
C MET A 79 4.30 10.04 -8.84
N ARG A 80 3.59 10.59 -9.82
CA ARG A 80 3.01 11.93 -9.77
C ARG A 80 1.54 11.89 -10.16
#